data_AF-A0A9X6LLM2-F1
#
_entry.id   AF-A0A9X6LLM2-F1
#
_cell.length_a   1.000
_cell.length_b   1.000
_cell.length_c   1.000
_cell.angle_alpha   90.00
_cell.angle_beta   90.00
_cell.angle_gamma   90.00
#
_symmetry.space_group_name_H-M   'P 1'
#
loop_
_entity.id
_entity.type
_entity.pdbx_description
1 polymer ?
#
loop_
_entity_poly.entity_id
_entity_poly.type
_entity_poly.pdbx_seq_one_letter_code
_entity_poly.pdbx_strand_id
1 'polypeptide(L)'
;MVILGAVVNGICIIFGTLLGKLFSRIPESMKGTIMHAIGLAVTVLGLQMALKSENFLVVILSLVIGTVIGEWLQLEEKLKHLGDWLENKVGSKGKGSISEGFVTATLIFAIGAMGILGALDSGIRGNHDILFTKAIIDGFISIILTTTLGIGVVFSAIPVVLYEGGIAVFATQINSFVPKELMNQFIVEMTATGGIMISAIGLNLLSIIKIKVANLLPGILVVGVIVSIIYGYGLLVN
;
A
#
# COMPACT_ATOMS: atom_id res chain seq x y z
N MET A 1 -15.87 9.37 -2.87
CA MET A 1 -16.08 8.12 -3.65
C MET A 1 -15.05 7.12 -3.19
N VAL A 2 -15.42 5.88 -2.91
CA VAL A 2 -14.53 4.87 -2.31
C VAL A 2 -13.25 4.61 -3.12
N ILE A 3 -13.33 4.76 -4.44
CA ILE A 3 -12.21 4.52 -5.38
C ILE A 3 -11.39 5.79 -5.68
N LEU A 4 -11.67 6.93 -5.03
CA LEU A 4 -11.03 8.20 -5.35
C LEU A 4 -9.51 8.13 -5.24
N GLY A 5 -8.98 7.54 -4.16
CA GLY A 5 -7.55 7.36 -3.98
C GLY A 5 -6.89 6.57 -5.12
N ALA A 6 -7.52 5.46 -5.53
CA ALA A 6 -7.03 4.61 -6.62
C ALA A 6 -7.00 5.37 -7.97
N VAL A 7 -8.08 6.11 -8.26
CA VAL A 7 -8.17 6.93 -9.47
C VAL A 7 -7.12 8.03 -9.48
N VAL A 8 -6.91 8.73 -8.35
CA VAL A 8 -5.86 9.74 -8.22
C VAL A 8 -4.48 9.13 -8.43
N ASN A 9 -4.23 7.92 -7.91
CA ASN A 9 -2.98 7.21 -8.17
C ASN A 9 -2.77 6.94 -9.68
N GLY A 10 -3.76 6.36 -10.35
CA GLY A 10 -3.72 6.14 -11.80
C GLY A 10 -3.47 7.43 -12.59
N ILE A 11 -4.12 8.53 -12.21
CA ILE A 11 -3.91 9.85 -12.82
C ILE A 11 -2.47 10.33 -12.61
N CYS A 12 -1.92 10.23 -11.40
CA CYS A 12 -0.55 10.60 -11.10
C CYS A 12 0.46 9.78 -11.91
N ILE A 13 0.23 8.47 -12.09
CA ILE A 13 1.06 7.61 -12.96
C ILE A 13 1.01 8.10 -14.41
N ILE A 14 -0.18 8.44 -14.93
CA ILE A 14 -0.34 8.94 -16.30
C ILE A 14 0.41 10.26 -16.47
N PHE A 15 0.18 11.23 -15.59
CA PHE A 15 0.85 12.54 -15.65
C PHE A 15 2.36 12.41 -15.47
N GLY A 16 2.81 11.61 -14.50
CA GLY A 16 4.23 11.37 -14.27
C GLY A 16 4.89 10.71 -15.48
N THR A 17 4.22 9.76 -16.13
CA THR A 17 4.70 9.17 -17.38
C THR A 17 4.82 10.20 -18.50
N LEU A 18 3.81 11.05 -18.71
CA LEU A 18 3.86 12.12 -19.72
C LEU A 18 4.99 13.12 -19.46
N LEU A 19 5.20 13.50 -18.20
CA LEU A 19 6.31 14.36 -17.80
C LEU A 19 7.66 13.66 -17.99
N GLY A 20 7.78 12.39 -17.63
CA GLY A 20 8.99 11.59 -17.83
C GLY A 20 9.40 11.44 -19.29
N LYS A 21 8.44 11.51 -20.22
CA LYS A 21 8.74 11.58 -21.66
C LYS A 21 9.37 12.92 -22.06
N LEU A 22 9.02 14.02 -21.39
CA LEU A 22 9.54 15.36 -21.66
C LEU A 22 10.88 15.62 -20.98
N PHE A 23 11.08 15.07 -19.77
CA PHE A 23 12.30 15.24 -18.99
C PHE A 23 13.28 14.08 -19.20
N SER A 24 14.41 14.33 -19.84
CA SER A 24 15.32 13.25 -20.25
C SER A 24 16.39 12.88 -19.21
N ARG A 25 16.64 13.69 -18.16
CA ARG A 25 17.65 13.39 -17.12
C ARG A 25 17.33 14.06 -15.78
N ILE A 26 16.76 13.31 -14.84
CA ILE A 26 16.67 13.71 -13.42
C ILE A 26 17.97 13.30 -12.73
N PRO A 27 18.70 14.21 -12.05
CA PRO A 27 19.91 13.87 -11.31
C PRO A 27 19.64 12.83 -10.21
N GLU A 28 20.54 11.85 -10.04
CA GLU A 28 20.39 10.81 -9.00
C GLU A 28 20.31 11.39 -7.58
N SER A 29 21.06 12.46 -7.30
CA SER A 29 20.98 13.16 -6.01
C SER A 29 19.58 13.73 -5.76
N MET A 30 18.94 14.29 -6.78
CA MET A 30 17.58 14.82 -6.68
C MET A 30 16.57 13.68 -6.44
N LYS A 31 16.72 12.55 -7.13
CA LYS A 31 15.89 11.36 -6.88
C LYS A 31 16.00 10.91 -5.43
N GLY A 32 17.23 10.77 -4.92
CA GLY A 32 17.49 10.38 -3.53
C GLY A 32 16.86 11.36 -2.52
N THR A 33 17.09 12.67 -2.69
CA THR A 33 16.53 13.68 -1.79
C THR A 33 15.00 13.71 -1.80
N ILE A 34 14.36 13.56 -2.97
CA ILE A 34 12.90 13.47 -3.06
C ILE A 34 12.38 12.22 -2.35
N MET A 35 13.00 11.06 -2.57
CA MET A 35 12.62 9.82 -1.88
C MET A 35 12.80 9.94 -0.37
N HIS A 36 13.83 10.63 0.12
CA HIS A 36 13.98 10.91 1.55
C HIS A 36 12.88 11.84 2.07
N ALA A 37 12.54 12.91 1.36
CA ALA A 37 11.46 13.81 1.77
C ALA A 37 10.11 13.09 1.86
N ILE A 38 9.81 12.25 0.87
CA ILE A 38 8.64 11.37 0.86
C ILE A 38 8.70 10.37 2.02
N GLY A 39 9.82 9.68 2.22
CA GLY A 39 9.98 8.68 3.29
C GLY A 39 9.77 9.28 4.68
N LEU A 40 10.27 10.50 4.92
CA LEU A 40 10.00 11.25 6.15
C LEU A 40 8.50 11.57 6.30
N ALA A 41 7.86 12.09 5.26
CA ALA A 41 6.43 12.41 5.29
C ALA A 41 5.55 11.16 5.54
N VAL A 42 5.86 10.05 4.87
CA VAL A 42 5.19 8.75 5.06
C VAL A 42 5.37 8.25 6.50
N THR A 43 6.58 8.39 7.06
CA THR A 43 6.86 8.01 8.45
C THR A 43 5.99 8.82 9.41
N VAL A 44 5.91 10.14 9.23
CA VAL A 44 5.08 11.02 10.07
C VAL A 44 3.59 10.69 9.94
N LEU A 45 3.10 10.45 8.72
CA LEU A 45 1.72 10.05 8.46
C LEU A 45 1.40 8.73 9.18
N GLY A 46 2.28 7.73 9.07
CA GLY A 46 2.13 6.46 9.76
C GLY A 46 2.09 6.62 11.29
N LEU A 47 2.97 7.44 11.85
CA LEU A 47 2.99 7.71 13.29
C LEU A 47 1.72 8.41 13.75
N GLN A 48 1.22 9.39 13.00
CA GLN A 48 -0.03 10.08 13.30
C GLN A 48 -1.22 9.10 13.32
N MET A 49 -1.23 8.11 12.42
CA MET A 49 -2.24 7.05 12.40
C MET A 49 -2.06 6.06 13.56
N ALA A 50 -0.82 5.65 13.86
CA ALA A 50 -0.48 4.71 14.93
C ALA A 50 -0.92 5.20 16.32
N LEU A 51 -0.82 6.52 16.54
CA LEU A 51 -1.18 7.16 17.80
C LEU A 51 -2.69 7.34 18.02
N LYS A 52 -3.55 6.86 17.11
CA LYS A 52 -5.02 6.94 17.27
C LYS A 52 -5.61 5.84 18.17
N SER A 53 -4.88 4.76 18.45
CA SER A 53 -5.40 3.66 19.28
C SER A 53 -5.34 4.00 20.77
N GLU A 54 -6.43 3.67 21.47
CA GLU A 54 -6.51 3.72 22.93
C GLU A 54 -6.09 2.38 23.56
N ASN A 55 -6.16 1.27 22.81
CA ASN A 55 -5.76 -0.06 23.26
C ASN A 55 -4.52 -0.57 22.50
N PHE A 56 -3.38 0.03 22.81
CA PHE A 56 -2.12 -0.28 22.16
C PHE A 56 -1.69 -1.76 22.32
N LEU A 57 -2.21 -2.47 23.31
CA LEU A 57 -1.94 -3.90 23.50
C LEU A 57 -2.54 -4.74 22.35
N VAL A 58 -3.75 -4.41 21.87
CA VAL A 58 -4.37 -5.08 20.72
C VAL A 58 -3.51 -4.89 19.47
N VAL A 59 -2.98 -3.69 19.27
CA VAL A 59 -2.08 -3.37 18.15
C VAL A 59 -0.81 -4.22 18.21
N ILE A 60 -0.13 -4.27 19.37
CA ILE A 60 1.09 -5.05 19.54
C ILE A 60 0.84 -6.54 19.30
N LEU A 61 -0.20 -7.11 19.93
CA LEU A 61 -0.53 -8.53 19.78
C LEU A 61 -0.86 -8.87 18.32
N SER A 62 -1.61 -7.99 17.65
CA SER A 62 -1.97 -8.16 16.25
C SER A 62 -0.75 -8.12 15.34
N LEU A 63 0.19 -7.21 15.57
CA LEU A 63 1.44 -7.16 14.83
C LEU A 63 2.28 -8.41 15.08
N VAL A 64 2.48 -8.82 16.33
CA VAL A 64 3.31 -10.00 16.66
C VAL A 64 2.73 -11.27 16.04
N ILE A 65 1.45 -11.57 16.28
CA ILE A 65 0.79 -12.76 15.74
C ILE A 65 0.71 -12.66 14.20
N GLY A 66 0.40 -11.48 13.69
CA GLY A 66 0.35 -11.20 12.25
C GLY A 66 1.69 -11.45 11.57
N THR A 67 2.80 -11.00 12.15
CA THR A 67 4.15 -11.25 11.64
C THR A 67 4.49 -12.73 11.67
N VAL A 68 4.16 -13.46 12.74
CA VAL A 68 4.41 -14.91 12.80
C VAL A 68 3.68 -15.63 11.67
N ILE A 69 2.40 -15.29 11.43
CA ILE A 69 1.60 -15.83 10.33
C ILE A 69 2.22 -15.42 8.98
N GLY A 70 2.58 -14.15 8.82
CA GLY A 70 3.11 -13.62 7.56
C GLY A 70 4.48 -14.17 7.19
N GLU A 71 5.38 -14.35 8.15
CA GLU A 71 6.69 -15.01 7.96
C GLU A 71 6.51 -16.49 7.63
N TRP A 72 5.58 -17.20 8.27
CA TRP A 72 5.30 -18.59 7.93
C TRP A 72 4.73 -18.71 6.50
N LEU A 73 3.87 -17.77 6.10
CA LEU A 73 3.33 -17.71 4.75
C LEU A 73 4.31 -17.14 3.72
N GLN A 74 5.40 -16.51 4.15
CA GLN A 74 6.38 -15.84 3.29
C GLN A 74 5.72 -14.87 2.30
N LEU A 75 4.86 -13.97 2.80
CA LEU A 75 4.04 -13.09 1.96
C LEU A 75 4.88 -12.13 1.13
N GLU A 76 5.92 -11.54 1.71
CA GLU A 76 6.86 -10.67 1.03
C GLU A 76 7.55 -11.41 -0.13
N GLU A 77 8.01 -12.65 0.12
CA GLU A 77 8.65 -13.48 -0.90
C GLU A 77 7.67 -13.88 -2.00
N LYS A 78 6.43 -14.23 -1.66
CA LYS A 78 5.38 -14.55 -2.64
C LYS A 78 5.06 -13.35 -3.52
N LEU A 79 4.93 -12.16 -2.94
CA LEU A 79 4.72 -10.92 -3.68
C LEU A 79 5.90 -10.66 -4.63
N LYS A 80 7.14 -10.84 -4.15
CA LYS A 80 8.33 -10.74 -4.98
C LYS A 80 8.32 -11.75 -6.13
N HIS A 81 8.03 -13.02 -5.85
CA HIS A 81 7.98 -14.07 -6.87
C HIS A 81 6.86 -13.88 -7.89
N LEU A 82 5.71 -13.32 -7.48
CA LEU A 82 4.66 -12.90 -8.41
C LEU A 82 5.16 -11.79 -9.35
N GLY A 83 5.95 -10.86 -8.81
CA GLY A 83 6.74 -9.90 -9.55
C GLY A 83 7.60 -10.56 -10.63
N ASP A 84 8.57 -11.35 -10.17
CA ASP A 84 9.55 -12.02 -11.03
C ASP A 84 8.87 -12.91 -12.09
N TRP A 85 7.78 -13.61 -11.74
CA TRP A 85 7.05 -14.49 -12.66
C TRP A 85 6.35 -13.70 -13.77
N LEU A 86 5.67 -12.59 -13.43
CA LEU A 86 5.00 -11.73 -14.42
C LEU A 86 6.02 -11.06 -15.35
N GLU A 87 7.14 -10.58 -14.80
CA GLU A 87 8.24 -9.99 -15.57
C GLU A 87 8.81 -11.00 -16.58
N ASN A 88 9.08 -12.24 -16.15
CA ASN A 88 9.60 -13.29 -17.03
C ASN A 88 8.60 -13.77 -18.09
N LYS A 89 7.29 -13.71 -17.81
CA LYS A 89 6.23 -14.20 -18.72
C LYS A 89 5.90 -13.17 -19.82
N VAL A 90 5.95 -11.88 -19.49
CA VAL A 90 5.44 -10.79 -20.35
C VAL A 90 6.54 -9.82 -20.80
N GLY A 91 7.71 -9.84 -20.15
CA GLY A 91 8.92 -9.15 -20.58
C GLY A 91 9.39 -9.68 -21.94
N SER A 92 9.16 -8.89 -22.99
CA SER A 92 9.66 -9.20 -24.33
C SER A 92 11.19 -9.22 -24.35
N LYS A 93 11.80 -10.00 -25.24
CA LYS A 93 13.27 -10.13 -25.42
C LYS A 93 13.96 -8.86 -25.97
N GLY A 94 13.36 -7.68 -25.88
CA GLY A 94 13.91 -6.42 -26.39
C GLY A 94 13.81 -5.30 -25.35
N LYS A 95 14.97 -4.75 -24.95
CA LYS A 95 15.07 -3.60 -24.05
C LYS A 95 14.26 -2.40 -24.58
N GLY A 96 13.43 -1.82 -23.73
CA GLY A 96 12.61 -0.63 -24.03
C GLY A 96 11.32 -0.92 -24.78
N SER A 97 10.84 -2.17 -24.77
CA SER A 97 9.53 -2.49 -25.38
C SER A 97 8.37 -1.93 -24.54
N ILE A 98 7.26 -1.58 -25.20
CA ILE A 98 6.03 -1.11 -24.51
C ILE A 98 5.57 -2.15 -23.47
N SER A 99 5.71 -3.45 -23.79
CA SER A 99 5.36 -4.57 -22.91
C SER A 99 6.23 -4.58 -21.65
N GLU A 100 7.55 -4.40 -21.79
CA GLU A 100 8.47 -4.34 -20.66
C GLU A 100 8.14 -3.18 -19.72
N GLY A 101 7.98 -1.97 -20.26
CA GLY A 101 7.61 -0.80 -19.45
C GLY A 101 6.26 -0.95 -18.74
N PHE A 102 5.26 -1.53 -19.41
CA PHE A 102 3.97 -1.84 -18.81
C PHE A 102 4.10 -2.82 -17.63
N VAL A 103 4.79 -3.93 -17.84
CA VAL A 103 4.91 -5.00 -16.85
C VAL A 103 5.71 -4.51 -15.65
N THR A 104 6.94 -4.05 -15.86
CA THR A 104 7.81 -3.61 -14.77
C THR A 104 7.15 -2.52 -13.91
N ALA A 105 6.51 -1.53 -14.54
CA ALA A 105 5.79 -0.48 -13.81
C ALA A 105 4.60 -1.04 -13.01
N THR A 106 3.80 -1.93 -13.61
CA THR A 106 2.67 -2.57 -12.93
C THR A 106 3.12 -3.32 -11.68
N LEU A 107 4.24 -4.03 -11.76
CA LEU A 107 4.77 -4.77 -10.61
C LEU A 107 5.23 -3.83 -9.51
N ILE A 108 6.01 -2.81 -9.85
CA ILE A 108 6.52 -1.83 -8.87
C ILE A 108 5.35 -1.11 -8.18
N PHE A 109 4.31 -0.73 -8.92
CA PHE A 109 3.20 0.03 -8.36
C PHE A 109 2.18 -0.84 -7.62
N ALA A 110 1.81 -2.01 -8.15
CA ALA A 110 0.76 -2.84 -7.56
C ALA A 110 1.24 -3.74 -6.41
N ILE A 111 2.49 -4.22 -6.47
CA ILE A 111 3.05 -5.18 -5.51
C ILE A 111 3.66 -4.42 -4.34
N GLY A 112 2.79 -3.77 -3.55
CA GLY A 112 3.19 -3.04 -2.36
C GLY A 112 2.14 -3.14 -1.26
N ALA A 113 2.60 -3.36 -0.02
CA ALA A 113 1.72 -3.40 1.15
C ALA A 113 0.91 -2.10 1.32
N MET A 114 1.46 -0.95 0.88
CA MET A 114 0.79 0.35 0.92
C MET A 114 -0.48 0.41 0.05
N GLY A 115 -0.51 -0.29 -1.09
CA GLY A 115 -1.70 -0.35 -1.94
C GLY A 115 -2.84 -1.11 -1.27
N ILE A 116 -2.52 -2.21 -0.57
CA ILE A 116 -3.49 -2.98 0.20
C ILE A 116 -4.02 -2.16 1.38
N LEU A 117 -3.12 -1.60 2.21
CA LEU A 117 -3.50 -0.81 3.37
C LEU A 117 -4.30 0.44 2.98
N GLY A 118 -3.87 1.15 1.94
CA GLY A 118 -4.56 2.35 1.46
C GLY A 118 -5.93 2.04 0.87
N ALA A 119 -6.06 0.96 0.11
CA ALA A 119 -7.35 0.53 -0.42
C ALA A 119 -8.33 0.08 0.67
N LEU A 120 -7.84 -0.61 1.70
CA LEU A 120 -8.65 -0.97 2.87
C LEU A 120 -9.13 0.29 3.63
N ASP A 121 -8.22 1.24 3.90
CA ASP A 121 -8.54 2.48 4.61
C ASP A 121 -9.57 3.33 3.84
N SER A 122 -9.38 3.42 2.52
CA SER A 122 -10.27 4.06 1.56
C SER A 122 -11.63 3.38 1.49
N GLY A 123 -11.64 2.04 1.48
CA GLY A 123 -12.81 1.19 1.43
C GLY A 123 -13.72 1.28 2.65
N ILE A 124 -13.10 1.22 3.83
CA ILE A 124 -13.79 1.08 5.11
C ILE A 124 -14.16 2.44 5.68
N ARG A 125 -13.24 3.41 5.62
CA ARG A 125 -13.39 4.72 6.29
C ARG A 125 -13.65 5.87 5.33
N GLY A 126 -13.42 5.67 4.02
CA GLY A 126 -13.43 6.76 3.05
C GLY A 126 -12.24 7.72 3.21
N ASN A 127 -11.18 7.33 3.94
CA ASN A 127 -9.95 8.11 4.04
C ASN A 127 -9.00 7.67 2.92
N HIS A 128 -8.51 8.65 2.15
CA HIS A 128 -7.68 8.41 0.97
C HIS A 128 -6.22 8.84 1.17
N ASP A 129 -5.81 9.28 2.36
CA ASP A 129 -4.50 9.89 2.64
C ASP A 129 -3.34 8.94 2.30
N ILE A 130 -3.49 7.64 2.61
CA ILE A 130 -2.49 6.62 2.24
C ILE A 130 -2.38 6.50 0.72
N LEU A 131 -3.51 6.40 0.00
CA LEU A 131 -3.50 6.27 -1.46
C LEU A 131 -3.04 7.55 -2.16
N PHE A 132 -3.32 8.74 -1.61
CA PHE A 132 -2.78 10.00 -2.11
C PHE A 132 -1.27 10.09 -1.90
N THR A 133 -0.78 9.65 -0.75
CA THR A 133 0.66 9.56 -0.51
C THR A 133 1.31 8.60 -1.50
N LYS A 134 0.70 7.43 -1.73
CA LYS A 134 1.13 6.48 -2.75
C LYS A 134 1.09 7.06 -4.16
N ALA A 135 0.06 7.84 -4.51
CA ALA A 135 -0.06 8.51 -5.80
C ALA A 135 1.11 9.45 -6.09
N ILE A 136 1.59 10.18 -5.07
CA ILE A 136 2.79 11.03 -5.20
C ILE A 136 4.03 10.17 -5.46
N ILE A 137 4.18 9.06 -4.73
CA ILE A 137 5.29 8.11 -4.88
C ILE A 137 5.31 7.50 -6.28
N ASP A 138 4.21 6.85 -6.66
CA ASP A 138 4.08 6.16 -7.95
C ASP A 138 4.14 7.16 -9.11
N GLY A 139 3.57 8.35 -8.94
CA GLY A 139 3.70 9.47 -9.88
C GLY A 139 5.16 9.86 -10.10
N PHE A 140 5.93 10.08 -9.03
CA PHE A 140 7.36 10.40 -9.14
C PHE A 140 8.18 9.24 -9.74
N ILE A 141 7.93 8.01 -9.29
CA ILE A 141 8.59 6.81 -9.83
C ILE A 141 8.25 6.63 -11.32
N SER A 142 7.03 6.93 -11.75
CA SER A 142 6.63 6.82 -13.16
C SER A 142 7.39 7.82 -14.06
N ILE A 143 7.71 9.02 -13.55
CA ILE A 143 8.59 9.96 -14.27
C ILE A 143 9.95 9.29 -14.51
N ILE A 144 10.54 8.69 -13.48
CA ILE A 144 11.85 8.05 -13.56
C ILE A 144 11.80 6.83 -14.49
N LEU A 145 10.87 5.91 -14.27
CA LEU A 145 10.74 4.67 -15.06
C LEU A 145 10.47 4.96 -16.53
N THR A 146 9.78 6.04 -16.86
CA THR A 146 9.52 6.40 -18.26
C THR A 146 10.80 6.78 -19.01
N THR A 147 11.78 7.39 -18.32
CA THR A 147 13.07 7.74 -18.95
C THR A 147 13.87 6.52 -19.37
N THR A 148 13.64 5.35 -18.75
CA THR A 148 14.39 4.11 -19.02
C THR A 148 13.57 3.07 -19.79
N LEU A 149 12.28 2.93 -19.48
CA LEU A 149 11.38 1.91 -20.03
C LEU A 149 10.39 2.45 -21.07
N GLY A 150 10.41 3.77 -21.29
CA GLY A 150 9.58 4.43 -22.29
C GLY A 150 8.10 4.51 -21.92
N ILE A 151 7.27 4.76 -22.94
CA ILE A 151 5.84 5.08 -22.75
C ILE A 151 5.01 3.92 -22.19
N GLY A 152 5.54 2.69 -22.19
CA GLY A 152 4.86 1.50 -21.68
C GLY A 152 4.38 1.65 -20.23
N VAL A 153 5.08 2.45 -19.43
CA VAL A 153 4.74 2.74 -18.02
C VAL A 153 3.31 3.24 -17.85
N VAL A 154 2.76 4.01 -18.82
CA VAL A 154 1.41 4.60 -18.71
C VAL A 154 0.33 3.54 -18.53
N PHE A 155 0.52 2.36 -19.13
CA PHE A 155 -0.47 1.28 -19.12
C PHE A 155 -0.59 0.63 -17.73
N SER A 156 0.39 0.82 -16.85
CA SER A 156 0.34 0.32 -15.47
C SER A 156 -0.72 1.00 -14.60
N ALA A 157 -1.19 2.20 -15.00
CA ALA A 157 -2.27 2.88 -14.31
C ALA A 157 -3.56 2.02 -14.26
N ILE A 158 -3.83 1.23 -15.30
CA ILE A 158 -5.03 0.38 -15.38
C ILE A 158 -5.02 -0.71 -14.29
N PRO A 159 -4.04 -1.63 -14.22
CA PRO A 159 -4.01 -2.66 -13.20
C PRO A 159 -3.90 -2.09 -11.79
N VAL A 160 -3.20 -0.96 -11.58
CA VAL A 160 -3.13 -0.30 -10.27
C VAL A 160 -4.51 0.18 -9.81
N VAL A 161 -5.23 0.91 -10.66
CA VAL A 161 -6.58 1.39 -10.35
C VAL A 161 -7.55 0.23 -10.11
N LEU A 162 -7.46 -0.85 -10.90
CA LEU A 162 -8.30 -2.03 -10.74
C LEU A 162 -8.00 -2.77 -9.44
N TYR A 163 -6.73 -2.92 -9.09
CA TYR A 163 -6.28 -3.60 -7.89
C TYR A 163 -6.70 -2.84 -6.63
N GLU A 164 -6.34 -1.56 -6.53
CA GLU A 164 -6.66 -0.72 -5.37
C GLU A 164 -8.16 -0.42 -5.29
N GLY A 165 -8.79 -0.10 -6.42
CA GLY A 165 -10.21 0.17 -6.51
C GLY A 165 -11.05 -1.07 -6.19
N GLY A 166 -10.63 -2.25 -6.64
CA GLY A 166 -11.27 -3.52 -6.33
C GLY A 166 -11.26 -3.79 -4.82
N ILE A 167 -10.09 -3.71 -4.19
CA ILE A 167 -9.96 -3.89 -2.73
C ILE A 167 -10.85 -2.88 -1.99
N ALA A 168 -10.85 -1.60 -2.40
CA ALA A 168 -11.63 -0.58 -1.74
C ALA A 168 -13.15 -0.85 -1.84
N VAL A 169 -13.65 -1.27 -3.01
CA VAL A 169 -15.06 -1.64 -3.21
C VAL A 169 -15.44 -2.86 -2.37
N PHE A 170 -14.61 -3.91 -2.33
CA PHE A 170 -14.87 -5.08 -1.49
C PHE A 170 -14.87 -4.73 -0.01
N ALA A 171 -13.95 -3.88 0.43
CA ALA A 171 -13.83 -3.47 1.82
C ALA A 171 -15.04 -2.64 2.29
N THR A 172 -15.69 -1.86 1.42
CA THR A 172 -16.95 -1.18 1.75
C THR A 172 -18.09 -2.15 2.08
N GLN A 173 -18.12 -3.34 1.49
CA GLN A 173 -19.18 -4.31 1.79
C GLN A 173 -19.14 -4.79 3.23
N ILE A 174 -17.95 -4.80 3.86
CA ILE A 174 -17.76 -5.20 5.26
C ILE A 174 -18.62 -4.34 6.19
N ASN A 175 -18.80 -3.05 5.89
CA ASN A 175 -19.63 -2.13 6.68
C ASN A 175 -21.12 -2.51 6.71
N SER A 176 -21.60 -3.31 5.76
CA SER A 176 -23.03 -3.71 5.70
C SER A 176 -23.35 -4.96 6.53
N PHE A 177 -22.34 -5.79 6.82
CA PHE A 177 -22.53 -7.07 7.52
C PHE A 177 -22.10 -7.04 8.99
N VAL A 178 -21.36 -6.02 9.41
CA VAL A 178 -20.76 -5.93 10.75
C VAL A 178 -21.51 -4.90 11.61
N PRO A 179 -21.84 -5.21 12.88
CA PRO A 179 -22.42 -4.24 13.82
C PRO A 179 -21.59 -2.96 13.92
N LYS A 180 -22.24 -1.80 14.05
CA LYS A 180 -21.58 -0.49 14.00
C LYS A 180 -20.56 -0.31 15.12
N GLU A 181 -20.87 -0.80 16.31
CA GLU A 181 -20.02 -0.72 17.50
C GLU A 181 -18.72 -1.52 17.28
N LEU A 182 -18.85 -2.75 16.77
CA LEU A 182 -17.73 -3.62 16.44
C LEU A 182 -16.86 -3.00 15.31
N MET A 183 -17.51 -2.45 14.30
CA MET A 183 -16.82 -1.80 13.17
C MET A 183 -16.01 -0.58 13.63
N ASN A 184 -16.56 0.26 14.50
CA ASN A 184 -15.84 1.44 15.01
C ASN A 184 -14.56 1.06 15.77
N GLN A 185 -14.64 0.04 16.63
CA GLN A 185 -13.46 -0.48 17.34
C GLN A 185 -12.45 -1.07 16.36
N PHE A 186 -12.90 -1.87 15.40
CA PHE A 186 -12.04 -2.44 14.38
C PHE A 186 -11.31 -1.35 13.59
N ILE A 187 -12.03 -0.31 13.15
CA ILE A 187 -11.46 0.81 12.40
C ILE A 187 -10.33 1.49 13.18
N VAL A 188 -10.52 1.77 14.47
CA VAL A 188 -9.50 2.44 15.30
C VAL A 188 -8.23 1.59 15.39
N GLU A 189 -8.37 0.32 15.75
CA GLU A 189 -7.22 -0.58 15.94
C GLU A 189 -6.54 -0.96 14.61
N MET A 190 -7.32 -1.12 13.54
CA MET A 190 -6.82 -1.35 12.19
C MET A 190 -6.04 -0.13 11.69
N THR A 191 -6.56 1.08 11.92
CA THR A 191 -5.88 2.33 11.57
C THR A 191 -4.54 2.44 12.28
N ALA A 192 -4.48 2.10 13.57
CA ALA A 192 -3.26 2.20 14.34
C ALA A 192 -2.22 1.15 13.92
N THR A 193 -2.66 -0.09 13.71
CA THR A 193 -1.81 -1.20 13.24
C THR A 193 -1.29 -0.90 11.82
N GLY A 194 -2.17 -0.42 10.94
CA GLY A 194 -1.82 0.07 9.62
C GLY A 194 -0.83 1.24 9.69
N GLY A 195 -1.03 2.20 10.60
CA GLY A 195 -0.12 3.33 10.81
C GLY A 195 1.31 2.91 11.16
N ILE A 196 1.48 1.88 11.98
CA ILE A 196 2.82 1.31 12.27
C ILE A 196 3.43 0.69 10.99
N MET A 197 2.64 -0.03 10.20
CA MET A 197 3.10 -0.58 8.91
C MET A 197 3.47 0.52 7.91
N ILE A 198 2.69 1.60 7.82
CA ILE A 198 2.99 2.76 6.98
C ILE A 198 4.27 3.46 7.47
N SER A 199 4.47 3.58 8.78
CA SER A 199 5.73 4.11 9.34
C SER A 199 6.93 3.25 8.93
N ALA A 200 6.79 1.93 8.98
CA ALA A 200 7.81 1.00 8.51
C ALA A 200 8.11 1.17 7.00
N ILE A 201 7.09 1.43 6.17
CA ILE A 201 7.30 1.77 4.75
C ILE A 201 8.12 3.05 4.62
N GLY A 202 7.80 4.10 5.38
CA GLY A 202 8.56 5.35 5.37
C GLY A 202 10.04 5.16 5.74
N LEU A 203 10.31 4.36 6.77
CA LEU A 203 11.67 4.01 7.19
C LEU A 203 12.42 3.16 6.15
N ASN A 204 11.72 2.27 5.44
CA ASN A 204 12.28 1.52 4.31
C ASN A 204 12.64 2.47 3.14
N LEU A 205 11.80 3.45 2.83
CA LEU A 205 12.08 4.46 1.79
C LEU A 205 13.31 5.31 2.14
N LEU A 206 13.53 5.57 3.43
CA LEU A 206 14.73 6.24 3.94
C LEU A 206 15.97 5.34 3.95
N SER A 207 15.83 4.06 3.62
CA SER A 207 16.90 3.06 3.68
C SER A 207 17.57 2.93 5.05
N ILE A 208 16.86 3.29 6.14
CA ILE A 208 17.38 3.20 7.51
C ILE A 208 17.30 1.76 8.02
N ILE A 209 16.17 1.10 7.76
CA ILE A 209 15.90 -0.30 8.10
C ILE A 209 15.20 -0.99 6.94
N LYS A 210 15.21 -2.33 6.92
CA LYS A 210 14.49 -3.15 5.95
C LYS A 210 13.48 -4.04 6.67
N ILE A 211 12.23 -3.60 6.70
CA ILE A 211 11.11 -4.35 7.26
C ILE A 211 10.31 -4.97 6.10
N LYS A 212 10.01 -6.26 6.19
CA LYS A 212 9.13 -6.97 5.24
C LYS A 212 7.67 -6.65 5.54
N VAL A 213 7.18 -5.52 5.05
CA VAL A 213 5.87 -4.99 5.45
C VAL A 213 4.73 -5.89 4.98
N ALA A 214 4.88 -6.64 3.89
CA ALA A 214 3.86 -7.59 3.47
C ALA A 214 3.65 -8.71 4.52
N ASN A 215 4.69 -9.10 5.25
CA ASN A 215 4.59 -10.09 6.32
C ASN A 215 3.86 -9.54 7.56
N LEU A 216 3.69 -8.22 7.68
CA LEU A 216 2.89 -7.61 8.75
C LEU A 216 1.38 -7.59 8.43
N LEU A 217 0.99 -7.66 7.15
CA LEU A 217 -0.40 -7.52 6.70
C LEU A 217 -1.41 -8.46 7.39
N PRO A 218 -1.09 -9.73 7.73
CA PRO A 218 -2.01 -10.59 8.48
C PRO A 218 -2.41 -10.00 9.84
N GLY A 219 -1.61 -9.07 10.38
CA GLY A 219 -1.97 -8.35 11.60
C GLY A 219 -3.29 -7.61 11.51
N ILE A 220 -3.67 -7.12 10.32
CA ILE A 220 -4.99 -6.48 10.11
C ILE A 220 -6.14 -7.49 10.30
N LEU A 221 -5.96 -8.74 9.87
CA LEU A 221 -6.93 -9.80 10.10
C LEU A 221 -6.98 -10.18 11.60
N VAL A 222 -5.82 -10.23 12.26
CA VAL A 222 -5.74 -10.51 13.70
C VAL A 222 -6.45 -9.43 14.51
N VAL A 223 -6.34 -8.14 14.14
CA VAL A 223 -7.14 -7.07 14.75
C VAL A 223 -8.63 -7.40 14.68
N GLY A 224 -9.11 -7.80 13.49
CA GLY A 224 -10.52 -8.19 13.30
C GLY A 224 -10.96 -9.32 14.22
N VAL A 225 -10.11 -10.34 14.39
CA VAL A 225 -10.39 -11.47 15.29
C VAL A 225 -10.40 -11.05 16.75
N ILE A 226 -9.38 -10.33 17.22
CA ILE A 226 -9.26 -9.91 18.63
C ILE A 226 -10.43 -8.99 19.01
N VAL A 227 -10.72 -7.99 18.18
CA VAL A 227 -11.80 -7.04 18.44
C VAL A 227 -13.16 -7.75 18.46
N SER A 228 -13.38 -8.74 17.58
CA SER A 228 -14.60 -9.57 17.59
C SER A 228 -14.75 -10.39 18.87
N ILE A 229 -13.66 -10.97 19.39
CA ILE A 229 -13.68 -11.71 20.66
C ILE A 229 -14.01 -10.79 21.83
N ILE A 230 -13.38 -9.61 21.90
CA ILE A 230 -13.62 -8.62 22.95
C ILE A 230 -15.09 -8.17 22.95
N TYR A 231 -15.62 -7.84 21.77
CA TYR A 231 -17.03 -7.45 21.62
C TYR A 231 -18.00 -8.57 22.04
N GLY A 232 -17.73 -9.81 21.62
CA GLY A 232 -18.53 -10.97 22.01
C GLY A 232 -18.54 -11.21 23.52
N TYR A 233 -17.38 -11.07 24.17
CA TYR A 233 -17.29 -11.16 25.63
C TYR A 233 -18.04 -10.02 26.33
N GLY A 234 -17.96 -8.80 25.81
CA GLY A 234 -18.69 -7.64 26.32
C GLY A 234 -20.22 -7.78 26.26
N LEU A 235 -20.74 -8.51 25.27
CA LEU A 235 -22.17 -8.86 25.16
C LEU A 235 -22.60 -9.98 26.10
N LEU A 236 -21.68 -10.84 26.56
CA LEU A 236 -21.98 -11.95 27.47
C LEU A 236 -22.00 -11.52 28.94
N VAL A 237 -21.29 -10.43 29.27
CA VAL A 237 -21.09 -9.95 30.65
C VAL A 237 -22.05 -8.80 31.02
N ASN A 238 -22.68 -8.14 30.03
CA ASN A 238 -23.71 -7.11 30.22
C ASN A 238 -25.10 -7.63 29.85
#